data_AF-A0A926BDC7-F1
#
_entry.id   AF-A0A926BDC7-F1
#
_cell.length_a   1.000
_cell.length_b   1.000
_cell.length_c   1.000
_cell.angle_alpha   90.00
_cell.angle_beta   90.00
_cell.angle_gamma   90.00
#
_symmetry.space_group_name_H-M   'P 1'
#
loop_
_entity.id
_entity.type
_entity.pdbx_description
1 polymer ?
#
loop_
_entity_poly.entity_id
_entity_poly.type
_entity_poly.pdbx_seq_one_letter_code
_entity_poly.pdbx_strand_id
1 'polypeptide(L)'
;MRTQNALPAAQRARRRAPRRAGNYYLKIAGFALVAAVGVYAAWGFAIKIIHPYQMGWKVAQDVKKVETELSRQYAQNALLEKRLAYLKTPEGAETEARRAGFARAGEMVYLLRPAKTAPPAPTDSTSKRRQEN
;
A
#
# COMPACT_ATOMS: atom_id res chain seq x y z
N MET A 1 -76.85 -22.51 -71.37
CA MET A 1 -77.11 -21.87 -70.06
C MET A 1 -75.84 -22.01 -69.21
N ARG A 2 -75.10 -20.92 -68.98
CA ARG A 2 -73.85 -20.86 -68.19
C ARG A 2 -74.13 -20.05 -66.94
N THR A 3 -74.06 -20.67 -65.76
CA THR A 3 -74.11 -19.97 -64.47
C THR A 3 -72.69 -19.56 -64.08
N GLN A 4 -72.50 -18.26 -63.93
CA GLN A 4 -71.26 -17.65 -63.45
C GLN A 4 -71.18 -17.83 -61.92
N ASN A 5 -70.21 -18.61 -61.46
CA ASN A 5 -69.86 -18.70 -60.04
C ASN A 5 -69.07 -17.45 -59.64
N ALA A 6 -69.77 -16.43 -59.15
CA ALA A 6 -69.16 -15.29 -58.49
C ALA A 6 -68.70 -15.71 -57.08
N LEU A 7 -67.39 -15.86 -56.90
CA LEU A 7 -66.77 -16.09 -55.59
C LEU A 7 -66.97 -14.86 -54.67
N PRO A 8 -67.29 -15.07 -53.38
CA PRO A 8 -67.66 -13.99 -52.47
C PRO A 8 -66.47 -13.07 -52.16
N ALA A 9 -66.69 -11.77 -52.34
CA ALA A 9 -65.75 -10.69 -52.03
C ALA A 9 -65.33 -10.62 -50.53
N ALA A 10 -65.96 -11.42 -49.66
CA ALA A 10 -65.79 -11.40 -48.21
C ALA A 10 -64.42 -11.90 -47.70
N GLN A 11 -63.61 -12.58 -48.51
CA GLN A 11 -62.32 -13.12 -48.05
C GLN A 11 -61.13 -12.15 -48.19
N ARG A 12 -61.27 -11.02 -48.88
CA ARG A 12 -60.13 -10.09 -49.11
C ARG A 12 -59.81 -9.16 -47.94
N ALA A 13 -60.67 -9.07 -46.92
CA ALA A 13 -60.52 -8.07 -45.85
C ALA A 13 -59.66 -8.51 -44.65
N ARG A 14 -59.26 -9.79 -44.53
CA ARG A 14 -58.70 -10.34 -43.27
C ARG A 14 -57.17 -10.34 -43.13
N ARG A 15 -56.41 -9.67 -44.01
CA ARG A 15 -54.92 -9.67 -43.92
C ARG A 15 -54.30 -8.28 -43.81
N ARG A 16 -54.91 -7.36 -43.06
CA ARG A 16 -54.23 -6.14 -42.61
C ARG A 16 -53.70 -6.35 -41.20
N ALA A 17 -52.59 -7.07 -41.10
CA ALA A 17 -51.84 -7.16 -39.85
C ALA A 17 -51.37 -5.75 -39.43
N PRO A 18 -51.55 -5.35 -38.16
CA PRO A 18 -51.12 -4.03 -37.68
C PRO A 18 -49.60 -3.97 -37.57
N ARG A 19 -48.93 -3.61 -38.68
CA ARG A 19 -47.46 -3.48 -38.79
C ARG A 19 -46.86 -2.25 -38.07
N ARG A 20 -47.58 -1.60 -37.15
CA ARG A 20 -47.18 -0.28 -36.61
C ARG A 20 -46.65 -0.28 -35.16
N ALA A 21 -46.56 -1.43 -34.49
CA ALA A 21 -46.03 -1.51 -33.12
C ALA A 21 -44.50 -1.73 -33.04
N GLY A 22 -43.82 -2.09 -34.14
CA GLY A 22 -42.40 -2.49 -34.12
C GLY A 22 -41.43 -1.35 -33.76
N ASN A 23 -41.74 -0.11 -34.12
CA ASN A 23 -40.81 1.00 -33.95
C ASN A 23 -40.67 1.47 -32.49
N TYR A 24 -41.65 1.20 -31.63
CA TYR A 24 -41.58 1.58 -30.22
C TYR A 24 -40.61 0.70 -29.44
N TYR A 25 -40.67 -0.62 -29.65
CA TYR A 25 -39.74 -1.56 -29.02
C TYR A 25 -38.30 -1.37 -29.51
N LEU A 26 -38.10 -1.05 -30.79
CA LEU A 26 -36.78 -0.69 -31.32
C LEU A 26 -36.19 0.56 -30.65
N LYS A 27 -37.03 1.58 -30.36
CA LYS A 27 -36.59 2.78 -29.64
C LYS A 27 -36.25 2.49 -28.18
N ILE A 28 -37.07 1.69 -27.49
CA ILE A 28 -36.79 1.28 -26.11
C ILE A 28 -35.51 0.45 -26.04
N ALA A 29 -35.33 -0.51 -26.93
CA ALA A 29 -34.12 -1.33 -26.99
C ALA A 29 -32.87 -0.49 -27.24
N GLY A 30 -32.95 0.49 -28.17
CA GLY A 30 -31.87 1.43 -28.40
C GLY A 30 -31.53 2.27 -27.17
N PHE A 31 -32.54 2.80 -26.48
CA PHE A 31 -32.32 3.59 -25.26
C PHE A 31 -31.73 2.74 -24.12
N ALA A 32 -32.24 1.53 -23.92
CA ALA A 32 -31.73 0.59 -22.92
C ALA A 32 -30.28 0.22 -23.18
N LEU A 33 -29.88 0.02 -24.44
CA LEU A 33 -28.50 -0.28 -24.80
C LEU A 33 -27.56 0.90 -24.52
N VAL A 34 -27.97 2.13 -24.87
CA VAL A 34 -27.19 3.33 -24.54
C VAL A 34 -27.06 3.53 -23.03
N ALA A 35 -28.14 3.31 -22.28
CA ALA A 35 -28.11 3.39 -20.82
C ALA A 35 -27.17 2.34 -20.22
N ALA A 36 -27.21 1.09 -20.71
CA ALA A 36 -26.32 0.02 -20.25
C ALA A 36 -24.84 0.34 -20.52
N VAL A 37 -24.51 0.85 -21.72
CA VAL A 37 -23.16 1.28 -22.05
C VAL A 37 -22.72 2.46 -21.18
N GLY A 38 -23.61 3.43 -20.92
CA GLY A 38 -23.34 4.57 -20.05
C GLY A 38 -23.02 4.15 -18.61
N VAL A 39 -23.82 3.24 -18.05
CA VAL A 39 -23.58 2.69 -16.69
C VAL A 39 -22.27 1.91 -16.64
N TYR A 40 -21.98 1.09 -17.65
CA TYR A 40 -20.73 0.33 -17.72
C TYR A 40 -19.50 1.26 -17.79
N ALA A 41 -19.56 2.31 -18.62
CA ALA A 41 -18.50 3.30 -18.71
C ALA A 41 -18.31 4.08 -17.40
N ALA A 42 -19.40 4.52 -16.77
CA ALA A 42 -19.37 5.21 -15.48
C ALA A 42 -18.75 4.33 -14.38
N TRP A 43 -19.10 3.03 -14.35
CA TRP A 43 -18.54 2.07 -13.41
C TRP A 43 -17.03 1.88 -13.61
N GLY A 44 -16.58 1.74 -14.86
CA GLY A 44 -15.15 1.63 -15.19
C GLY A 44 -14.36 2.88 -14.78
N PHE A 45 -14.92 4.08 -14.98
CA PHE A 45 -14.32 5.33 -14.56
C PHE A 45 -14.27 5.47 -13.02
N ALA A 46 -15.33 5.07 -12.32
CA ALA A 46 -15.37 5.12 -10.86
C ALA A 46 -14.24 4.29 -10.24
N ILE A 47 -14.01 3.06 -10.73
CA ILE A 47 -12.91 2.20 -10.25
C ILE A 47 -11.55 2.85 -10.51
N LYS A 48 -11.35 3.41 -11.71
CA LYS A 48 -10.06 4.00 -12.12
C LYS A 48 -9.69 5.25 -11.31
N ILE A 49 -10.69 6.00 -10.84
CA ILE A 49 -10.47 7.20 -10.00
C ILE A 49 -10.32 6.82 -8.53
N ILE A 50 -11.11 5.87 -8.00
CA ILE A 50 -11.08 5.54 -6.57
C ILE A 50 -9.79 4.82 -6.17
N HIS A 51 -9.27 3.93 -7.02
CA HIS A 51 -8.08 3.13 -6.72
C HIS A 51 -6.79 3.93 -6.41
N PRO A 52 -6.39 4.96 -7.20
CA PRO A 52 -5.18 5.72 -6.91
C PRO A 52 -5.27 6.52 -5.60
N TYR A 53 -6.45 7.01 -5.22
CA TYR A 53 -6.62 7.75 -3.96
C TYR A 53 -6.40 6.85 -2.74
N GLN A 54 -6.95 5.63 -2.76
CA GLN A 54 -6.74 4.68 -1.67
C GLN A 54 -5.27 4.25 -1.55
N MET A 55 -4.58 4.11 -2.69
CA MET A 55 -3.18 3.72 -2.72
C MET A 55 -2.28 4.86 -2.20
N GLY A 56 -2.55 6.11 -2.59
CA GLY A 56 -1.82 7.28 -2.08
C GLY A 56 -1.97 7.45 -0.57
N TRP A 57 -3.15 7.21 -0.01
CA TRP A 57 -3.40 7.30 1.43
C TRP A 57 -2.62 6.25 2.22
N LYS A 58 -2.60 4.99 1.76
CA LYS A 58 -1.83 3.93 2.42
C LYS A 58 -0.33 4.21 2.39
N VAL A 59 0.20 4.60 1.23
CA VAL A 59 1.62 4.95 1.08
C VAL A 59 1.99 6.12 1.99
N ALA A 60 1.16 7.17 2.07
CA ALA A 60 1.42 8.29 2.96
C ALA A 60 1.43 7.86 4.45
N GLN A 61 0.55 6.96 4.86
CA GLN A 61 0.55 6.40 6.21
C GLN A 61 1.80 5.57 6.49
N ASP A 62 2.24 4.75 5.55
CA ASP A 62 3.42 3.90 5.71
C ASP A 62 4.70 4.73 5.74
N VAL A 63 4.82 5.74 4.89
CA VAL A 63 5.94 6.72 4.94
C VAL A 63 5.98 7.40 6.31
N LYS A 64 4.84 7.87 6.81
CA LYS A 64 4.77 8.51 8.13
C LYS A 64 5.18 7.57 9.26
N LYS A 65 4.77 6.29 9.21
CA LYS A 65 5.18 5.29 10.20
C LYS A 65 6.70 5.08 10.18
N VAL A 66 7.27 4.86 9.00
CA VAL A 66 8.72 4.67 8.85
C VAL A 66 9.49 5.90 9.35
N GLU A 67 9.03 7.10 9.02
CA GLU A 67 9.65 8.34 9.49
C GLU A 67 9.57 8.51 11.01
N THR A 68 8.44 8.13 11.63
CA THR A 68 8.31 8.13 13.09
C THR A 68 9.20 7.09 13.77
N GLU A 69 9.39 5.92 13.16
CA GLU A 69 10.29 4.89 13.69
C GLU A 69 11.75 5.32 13.58
N LEU A 70 12.12 5.90 12.43
CA LEU A 70 13.46 6.40 12.15
C LEU A 70 13.84 7.54 13.10
N SER A 71 12.96 8.52 13.30
CA SER A 71 13.17 9.60 14.27
C SER A 71 13.27 9.07 15.71
N ARG A 72 12.48 8.06 16.09
CA ARG A 72 12.59 7.40 17.39
C ARG A 72 13.94 6.71 17.57
N GLN A 73 14.42 6.00 16.55
CA GLN A 73 15.73 5.34 16.60
C GLN A 73 16.87 6.36 16.70
N TYR A 74 16.81 7.47 15.95
CA TYR A 74 17.81 8.54 16.08
C TYR A 74 17.80 9.17 17.47
N ALA A 75 16.63 9.42 18.05
CA ALA A 75 16.52 9.94 19.41
C ALA A 75 17.11 8.95 20.44
N GLN A 76 16.85 7.65 20.28
CA GLN A 76 17.42 6.60 21.14
C GLN A 76 18.94 6.51 20.98
N ASN A 77 19.45 6.52 19.76
CA ASN A 77 20.89 6.53 19.49
C ASN A 77 21.57 7.75 20.11
N ALA A 78 21.00 8.94 19.95
CA ALA A 78 21.53 10.17 20.55
C ALA A 78 21.57 10.10 22.09
N LEU A 79 20.54 9.51 22.73
CA LEU A 79 20.53 9.29 24.17
C LEU A 79 21.59 8.27 24.61
N LEU A 80 21.74 7.17 23.86
CA LEU A 80 22.75 6.15 24.13
C LEU A 80 24.17 6.69 23.96
N GLU A 81 24.41 7.52 22.94
CA GLU A 81 25.69 8.19 22.71
C GLU A 81 26.02 9.13 23.88
N LYS A 82 25.06 9.93 24.34
CA LYS A 82 25.23 10.78 25.53
C LYS A 82 25.55 9.94 26.77
N ARG A 83 24.86 8.81 26.96
CA ARG A 83 25.12 7.91 28.08
C ARG A 83 26.50 7.26 27.98
N LEU A 84 26.89 6.80 26.80
CA LEU A 84 28.23 6.26 26.55
C LEU A 84 29.31 7.32 26.79
N ALA A 85 29.09 8.56 26.36
CA ALA A 85 30.00 9.67 26.62
C ALA A 85 30.14 9.92 28.13
N TYR A 86 29.03 9.94 28.87
CA TYR A 86 29.05 10.05 30.33
C TYR A 86 29.78 8.89 31.00
N LEU A 87 29.52 7.65 30.60
CA LEU A 87 30.18 6.46 31.17
C LEU A 87 31.68 6.39 30.90
N LYS A 88 32.16 7.06 29.84
CA LYS A 88 33.60 7.21 29.56
C LYS A 88 34.28 8.21 30.50
N THR A 89 33.53 9.07 31.18
CA THR A 89 34.09 9.98 32.19
C THR A 89 34.43 9.23 33.48
N PRO A 90 35.41 9.70 34.27
CA PRO A 90 35.74 9.09 35.56
C PRO A 90 34.54 9.05 36.51
N GLU A 91 33.79 10.15 36.62
CA GLU A 91 32.60 10.26 37.46
C GLU A 91 31.50 9.27 37.05
N GLY A 92 31.25 9.16 35.74
CA GLY A 92 30.25 8.23 35.21
C GLY A 92 30.64 6.76 35.44
N ALA A 93 31.91 6.43 35.27
CA ALA A 93 32.43 5.10 35.55
C ALA A 93 32.39 4.75 37.05
N GLU A 94 32.75 5.68 37.93
CA GLU A 94 32.64 5.51 39.39
C GLU A 94 31.19 5.33 39.84
N THR A 95 30.27 6.11 39.27
CA THR A 95 28.84 6.03 39.57
C THR A 95 28.26 4.67 39.19
N GLU A 96 28.54 4.16 37.98
CA GLU A 96 28.08 2.82 37.60
C GLU A 96 28.82 1.72 38.36
N ALA A 97 30.11 1.87 38.68
CA ALA A 97 30.83 0.90 39.50
C ALA A 97 30.19 0.74 40.89
N ARG A 98 29.79 1.85 41.53
CA ARG A 98 29.03 1.82 42.79
C ARG A 98 27.65 1.21 42.61
N ARG A 99 26.93 1.58 41.55
CA ARG A 99 25.59 1.05 41.26
C ARG A 99 25.59 -0.46 41.03
N ALA A 100 26.62 -0.98 40.37
CA ALA A 100 26.80 -2.40 40.14
C ALA A 100 27.40 -3.16 41.35
N GLY A 101 27.68 -2.46 42.45
CA GLY A 101 28.19 -3.06 43.69
C GLY A 101 29.69 -3.36 43.70
N PHE A 102 30.46 -2.85 42.73
CA PHE A 102 31.91 -3.00 42.68
C PHE A 102 32.66 -2.07 43.65
N ALA A 103 32.01 -1.02 44.16
CA ALA A 103 32.59 -0.09 45.13
C ALA A 103 31.52 0.40 46.12
N ARG A 104 31.89 0.62 47.38
CA ARG A 104 31.00 1.19 48.41
C ARG A 104 31.12 2.72 48.47
N ALA A 105 30.16 3.36 49.15
CA ALA A 105 30.24 4.79 49.43
C ALA A 105 31.45 5.09 50.33
N GLY A 106 32.28 6.05 49.93
CA GLY A 106 33.49 6.44 50.66
C GLY A 106 34.77 5.68 50.28
N GLU A 107 34.70 4.65 49.44
CA GLU A 107 35.90 3.99 48.89
C GLU A 107 36.44 4.75 47.66
N MET A 108 37.77 4.81 47.55
CA MET A 108 38.49 5.37 46.39
C MET A 108 38.52 4.34 45.24
N VAL A 109 37.97 4.70 44.07
CA VAL A 109 37.88 3.81 42.90
C VAL A 109 38.99 4.14 41.91
N TYR A 110 39.81 3.15 41.55
CA TYR A 110 40.84 3.28 40.53
C TYR A 110 40.39 2.61 39.23
N LEU A 111 40.31 3.38 38.15
CA LEU A 111 39.94 2.88 36.82
C LEU A 111 41.19 2.46 36.04
N LEU A 112 41.43 1.15 35.93
CA LEU A 112 42.48 0.63 35.04
C LEU A 112 41.99 0.69 33.59
N ARG A 113 42.58 1.58 32.79
CA ARG A 113 42.31 1.64 31.35
C ARG A 113 43.04 0.44 30.69
N PRO A 114 42.34 -0.50 30.05
CA PRO A 114 43.00 -1.62 29.39
C PRO A 114 43.96 -1.06 28.32
N ALA A 115 45.15 -1.65 28.22
CA ALA A 115 46.11 -1.29 27.19
C ALA A 115 45.42 -1.38 25.83
N LYS A 116 45.49 -0.32 25.04
CA LYS A 116 44.88 -0.23 23.70
C LYS A 116 45.43 -1.38 22.86
N THR A 117 44.68 -2.48 22.75
CA THR A 117 45.01 -3.57 21.86
C THR A 117 45.00 -3.02 20.44
N ALA A 118 46.10 -3.22 19.71
CA ALA A 118 46.22 -2.74 18.34
C ALA A 118 45.05 -3.29 17.51
N PRO A 119 44.46 -2.49 16.61
CA PRO A 119 43.36 -2.96 15.78
C PRO A 119 43.79 -4.25 15.07
N PRO A 120 42.93 -5.30 15.06
CA PRO A 120 43.24 -6.53 14.34
C PRO A 120 43.52 -6.16 12.88
N ALA A 121 44.59 -6.73 12.32
CA ALA A 121 44.96 -6.51 10.93
C ALA A 121 43.71 -6.72 10.05
N PRO A 122 43.50 -5.88 9.02
CA PRO A 122 42.33 -5.99 8.14
C PRO A 122 42.30 -7.40 7.54
N THR A 123 41.43 -8.25 8.07
CA THR A 123 41.14 -9.54 7.49
C THR A 123 40.22 -9.27 6.30
N ASP A 124 40.79 -9.42 5.11
CA ASP A 124 40.12 -9.37 3.81
C ASP A 124 38.90 -10.31 3.80
N SER A 125 37.75 -9.79 4.20
CA SER A 125 36.45 -10.45 4.09
C SER A 125 35.86 -10.34 2.67
N THR A 126 36.61 -9.74 1.74
CA THR A 126 36.25 -9.55 0.33
C THR A 126 36.25 -10.86 -0.48
N SER A 127 36.80 -11.96 0.04
CA SER A 127 36.89 -13.23 -0.72
C SER A 127 35.57 -14.02 -0.80
N LYS A 128 34.58 -13.75 0.06
CA LYS A 128 33.35 -14.57 0.12
C LYS A 128 32.21 -14.12 -0.81
N ARG A 129 32.33 -12.97 -1.48
CA ARG A 129 31.27 -12.39 -2.32
C ARG A 129 31.34 -12.76 -3.81
N ARG A 130 32.29 -13.61 -4.23
CA ARG A 130 32.54 -13.94 -5.65
C ARG A 130 32.19 -15.37 -6.07
N GLN A 131 31.52 -16.15 -5.22
CA GLN A 131 31.13 -17.54 -5.56
C GLN A 131 29.62 -17.78 -5.68
N GLU A 132 28.79 -16.74 -5.60
CA GLU A 132 27.37 -16.82 -5.95
C GLU A 132 27.12 -15.98 -7.20
N ASN A 133 27.42 -16.56 -8.37
CA ASN A 133 26.87 -16.19 -9.67
C ASN A 133 27.06 -17.35 -10.64
#